data_AF-A0A662P143-F1
#
_entry.id   AF-A0A662P143-F1
#
_cell.length_a   1.000
_cell.length_b   1.000
_cell.length_c   1.000
_cell.angle_alpha   90.00
_cell.angle_beta   90.00
_cell.angle_gamma   90.00
#
_symmetry.space_group_name_H-M   'P 1'
#
loop_
_entity.id
_entity.type
_entity.pdbx_description
1 polymer ?
#
loop_
_entity_poly.entity_id
_entity_poly.type
_entity_poly.pdbx_seq_one_letter_code
_entity_poly.pdbx_strand_id
1 'polypeptide(L)'
;MNAKEVALIGVMLALALMLQASPFKIKTPWGMDIDFVAVPIMIIFFLYGFKETFLGLLLLFLGLSLVAQTSWLGASMKFLATFSVLIGLEIARKLTRIELRNLDSKRTTFFIALTLIIAISIRAPLMMAMNYYYAIPIWFGIP
;
A
#
# COMPACT_ATOMS: atom_id res chain seq x y z
N MET A 1 -4.15 18.72 -10.12
CA MET A 1 -3.05 18.44 -9.18
C MET A 1 -2.21 19.69 -9.04
N ASN A 2 -2.02 20.19 -7.82
CA ASN A 2 -1.25 21.40 -7.55
C ASN A 2 0.24 21.05 -7.29
N ALA A 3 1.15 22.01 -7.47
CA ALA A 3 2.58 21.82 -7.22
C ALA A 3 2.87 21.31 -5.79
N LYS A 4 2.07 21.75 -4.80
CA LYS A 4 2.18 21.28 -3.41
C LYS A 4 1.89 19.78 -3.25
N GLU A 5 0.89 19.27 -3.97
CA GLU A 5 0.52 17.85 -3.94
C GLU A 5 1.63 17.00 -4.56
N VAL A 6 2.19 17.43 -5.69
CA VAL A 6 3.33 16.78 -6.36
C VAL A 6 4.54 16.72 -5.43
N ALA A 7 4.86 17.85 -4.77
CA ALA A 7 5.97 17.92 -3.84
C ALA A 7 5.79 16.96 -2.66
N LEU A 8 4.58 16.89 -2.08
CA LEU A 8 4.32 15.97 -0.97
C LEU A 8 4.39 14.50 -1.42
N ILE A 9 3.83 14.16 -2.58
CA ILE A 9 3.96 12.81 -3.15
C ILE A 9 5.44 12.44 -3.31
N GLY A 10 6.26 13.36 -3.83
CA GLY A 10 7.70 13.17 -3.96
C GLY A 10 8.40 12.90 -2.63
N VAL A 11 8.08 13.67 -1.59
CA VAL A 11 8.63 13.48 -0.24
C VAL A 11 8.19 12.14 0.37
N MET A 12 6.91 11.78 0.26
CA MET A 12 6.39 10.51 0.77
C MET A 12 7.00 9.31 0.02
N LEU A 13 7.20 9.44 -1.29
CA LEU A 13 7.89 8.44 -2.10
C LEU A 13 9.35 8.27 -1.66
N ALA A 14 10.09 9.37 -1.49
CA ALA A 14 11.47 9.31 -1.02
C ALA A 14 11.58 8.64 0.36
N LEU A 15 10.66 8.97 1.28
CA LEU A 15 10.57 8.35 2.59
C LEU A 15 10.27 6.84 2.49
N ALA A 16 9.33 6.44 1.63
CA ALA A 16 8.99 5.03 1.42
C ALA A 16 10.18 4.23 0.86
N LEU A 17 10.92 4.78 -0.10
CA LEU A 17 12.12 4.15 -0.66
C LEU A 17 13.27 4.11 0.35
N MET A 18 13.43 5.15 1.18
CA MET A 18 14.39 5.14 2.27
C MET A 18 14.07 4.02 3.28
N LEU A 19 12.80 3.85 3.65
CA LEU A 19 12.36 2.76 4.53
C LEU A 19 12.61 1.38 3.91
N GLN A 20 12.42 1.24 2.58
CA GLN A 20 12.78 0.02 1.85
C GLN A 20 14.28 -0.29 1.94
N ALA A 21 15.15 0.73 1.89
CA ALA A 21 16.59 0.55 1.99
C ALA A 21 17.06 0.35 3.45
N SER A 22 16.28 0.81 4.41
CA SER A 22 16.60 0.75 5.84
C SER A 22 16.60 -0.69 6.39
N PRO A 23 17.31 -0.94 7.49
CA PRO A 23 17.28 -2.23 8.19
C PRO A 23 16.00 -2.44 9.01
N PHE A 24 15.05 -1.49 9.01
CA PHE A 24 13.78 -1.57 9.75
C PHE A 24 12.80 -2.52 9.07
N LYS A 25 13.16 -3.81 9.05
CA LYS A 25 12.37 -4.89 8.47
C LYS A 25 12.28 -6.03 9.46
N ILE A 26 11.09 -6.60 9.58
CA ILE A 26 10.87 -7.79 10.38
C ILE A 26 10.93 -8.98 9.43
N LYS A 27 12.00 -9.78 9.57
CA LYS A 27 12.14 -11.02 8.81
C LYS A 27 11.13 -12.04 9.30
N THR A 28 10.36 -12.60 8.40
CA THR A 28 9.38 -13.64 8.73
C THR A 28 9.96 -15.03 8.47
N PRO A 29 9.46 -16.08 9.15
CA PRO A 29 9.96 -17.45 8.99
C PRO A 29 9.86 -18.00 7.55
N TRP A 30 8.92 -17.48 6.77
CA TRP A 30 8.66 -17.87 5.38
C TRP A 30 9.44 -17.02 4.36
N GLY A 31 10.52 -16.35 4.79
CA GLY A 31 11.47 -15.69 3.89
C GLY A 31 11.00 -14.35 3.32
N MET A 32 9.91 -13.78 3.85
CA MET A 32 9.43 -12.44 3.50
C MET A 32 9.84 -11.40 4.54
N ASP A 33 10.05 -10.17 4.09
CA ASP A 33 10.25 -9.03 4.97
C ASP A 33 8.94 -8.26 5.15
N ILE A 34 8.55 -8.01 6.41
CA ILE A 34 7.52 -7.04 6.73
C ILE A 34 8.21 -5.68 6.90
N ASP A 35 7.78 -4.70 6.12
CA ASP A 35 8.30 -3.34 6.17
C ASP A 35 7.18 -2.28 6.16
N PHE A 36 7.60 -1.04 6.34
CA PHE A 36 6.71 0.12 6.52
C PHE A 36 6.58 0.97 5.26
N VAL A 37 6.96 0.45 4.09
CA VAL A 37 7.00 1.19 2.82
C VAL A 37 5.61 1.69 2.41
N ALA A 38 4.56 0.96 2.75
CA ALA A 38 3.19 1.36 2.46
C ALA A 38 2.71 2.55 3.30
N VAL A 39 3.29 2.79 4.49
CA VAL A 39 2.78 3.79 5.45
C VAL A 39 2.86 5.22 4.89
N PRO A 40 4.01 5.71 4.37
CA PRO A 40 4.07 7.04 3.75
C PRO A 40 3.10 7.21 2.59
N ILE A 41 2.89 6.17 1.78
CA ILE A 41 1.94 6.22 0.66
C ILE A 41 0.50 6.35 1.16
N MET A 42 0.12 5.59 2.20
CA MET A 42 -1.22 5.67 2.78
C MET A 42 -1.51 7.03 3.44
N ILE A 43 -0.48 7.73 3.93
CA ILE A 43 -0.64 9.11 4.45
C ILE A 43 -1.15 10.06 3.36
N ILE A 44 -0.72 9.89 2.10
CA ILE A 44 -1.21 10.70 0.97
C ILE A 44 -2.74 10.57 0.84
N PHE A 45 -3.31 9.41 1.16
CA PHE A 45 -4.75 9.21 1.07
C PHE A 45 -5.51 10.07 2.07
N PHE A 46 -5.02 10.12 3.30
CA PHE A 46 -5.66 10.91 4.35
C PHE A 46 -5.56 12.42 4.07
N LEU A 47 -4.53 12.86 3.34
CA LEU A 47 -4.30 14.27 3.03
C LEU A 47 -4.99 14.75 1.74
N TYR A 48 -4.93 13.95 0.67
CA TYR A 48 -5.41 14.36 -0.66
C TYR A 48 -6.43 13.39 -1.28
N GLY A 49 -6.45 12.13 -0.85
CA GLY A 49 -7.43 11.15 -1.28
C GLY A 49 -6.90 10.15 -2.32
N PHE A 50 -7.84 9.47 -2.96
CA PHE A 50 -7.56 8.29 -3.77
C PHE A 50 -6.67 8.56 -4.99
N LYS A 51 -6.92 9.63 -5.75
CA LYS A 51 -6.24 9.88 -7.04
C LYS A 51 -4.75 10.12 -6.84
N GLU A 52 -4.41 10.95 -5.86
CA GLU A 52 -3.06 11.35 -5.51
C GLU A 52 -2.30 10.18 -4.89
N THR A 53 -2.98 9.38 -4.06
CA THR A 53 -2.40 8.15 -3.50
C THR A 53 -2.14 7.10 -4.55
N PHE A 54 -3.05 6.93 -5.50
CA PHE A 54 -2.87 5.99 -6.61
C PHE A 54 -1.66 6.38 -7.47
N LEU A 55 -1.49 7.67 -7.76
CA LEU A 55 -0.29 8.16 -8.42
C LEU A 55 0.98 7.87 -7.59
N GLY A 56 0.96 8.19 -6.29
CA GLY A 56 2.08 7.89 -5.39
C GLY A 56 2.42 6.40 -5.35
N LEU A 57 1.40 5.53 -5.42
CA LEU A 57 1.55 4.09 -5.45
C LEU A 57 2.16 3.59 -6.77
N LEU A 58 1.78 4.16 -7.91
CA LEU A 58 2.41 3.87 -9.20
C LEU A 58 3.89 4.28 -9.20
N LEU A 59 4.20 5.47 -8.69
CA LEU A 59 5.58 5.92 -8.56
C LEU A 59 6.37 5.06 -7.58
N LEU A 60 5.74 4.56 -6.51
CA LEU A 60 6.37 3.61 -5.59
C LEU A 60 6.71 2.30 -6.30
N PHE A 61 5.80 1.75 -7.11
CA PHE A 61 6.08 0.55 -7.89
C PHE A 61 7.31 0.74 -8.79
N LEU A 62 7.40 1.87 -9.50
CA LEU A 62 8.55 2.20 -10.34
C LEU A 62 9.83 2.34 -9.51
N GLY A 63 9.79 3.10 -8.42
CA GLY A 63 10.94 3.31 -7.54
C GLY A 63 11.44 2.01 -6.91
N LEU A 64 10.53 1.16 -6.43
CA LEU A 64 10.87 -0.14 -5.86
C LEU A 64 11.45 -1.09 -6.91
N SER A 65 10.95 -1.06 -8.15
CA SER A 65 11.48 -1.90 -9.23
C SER A 65 12.95 -1.57 -9.56
N LEU A 66 13.40 -0.35 -9.25
CA LEU A 66 14.78 0.10 -9.46
C LEU A 66 15.69 -0.12 -8.25
N VAL A 67 15.15 -0.03 -7.03
CA VAL A 67 15.94 0.02 -5.78
C VAL A 67 15.88 -1.30 -4.98
N ALA A 68 14.81 -2.08 -5.11
CA ALA A 68 14.62 -3.28 -4.30
C ALA A 68 15.41 -4.48 -4.84
N GLN A 69 16.02 -5.25 -3.93
CA GLN A 69 16.79 -6.46 -4.26
C GLN A 69 15.93 -7.54 -4.94
N THR A 70 14.64 -7.62 -4.59
CA THR A 70 13.66 -8.57 -5.15
C THR A 70 13.15 -8.17 -6.54
N SER A 71 13.78 -7.17 -7.17
CA SER A 71 13.45 -6.67 -8.51
C SER A 71 11.97 -6.25 -8.65
N TRP A 72 11.49 -6.23 -9.89
CA TRP A 72 10.14 -5.84 -10.28
C TRP A 72 9.04 -6.74 -9.69
N LEU A 73 9.33 -8.02 -9.43
CA LEU A 73 8.36 -8.96 -8.87
C LEU A 73 8.00 -8.61 -7.43
N GLY A 74 9.00 -8.31 -6.59
CA GLY A 74 8.74 -7.83 -5.24
C GLY A 74 7.97 -6.50 -5.23
N ALA A 75 8.30 -5.61 -6.17
CA ALA A 75 7.61 -4.34 -6.35
C ALA A 75 6.13 -4.55 -6.75
N SER A 76 5.84 -5.46 -7.67
CA SER A 76 4.45 -5.72 -8.12
C SER A 76 3.62 -6.34 -7.00
N MET A 77 4.20 -7.26 -6.22
CA MET A 77 3.54 -7.85 -5.07
C MET A 77 3.20 -6.80 -4.00
N LYS A 78 4.13 -5.90 -3.69
CA LYS A 78 3.87 -4.78 -2.76
C LYS A 78 2.86 -3.78 -3.29
N PHE A 79 2.90 -3.50 -4.59
CA PHE A 79 1.92 -2.66 -5.27
C PHE A 79 0.51 -3.23 -5.10
N LEU A 80 0.28 -4.49 -5.47
CA LEU A 80 -1.03 -5.15 -5.36
C LEU A 80 -1.51 -5.23 -3.90
N ALA A 81 -0.59 -5.58 -2.99
CA ALA A 81 -0.84 -5.57 -1.55
C ALA A 81 -1.32 -4.20 -1.05
N THR A 82 -0.67 -3.11 -1.46
CA THR A 82 -1.02 -1.76 -1.00
C THR A 82 -2.25 -1.22 -1.72
N PHE A 83 -2.41 -1.56 -3.00
CA PHE A 83 -3.57 -1.18 -3.81
C PHE A 83 -4.86 -1.77 -3.26
N SER A 84 -4.85 -3.04 -2.83
CA SER A 84 -6.01 -3.67 -2.19
C SER A 84 -6.45 -2.95 -0.91
N VAL A 85 -5.50 -2.47 -0.12
CA VAL A 85 -5.75 -1.66 1.09
C VAL A 85 -6.32 -0.29 0.70
N LEU A 86 -5.76 0.37 -0.31
CA LEU A 86 -6.26 1.64 -0.85
C LEU A 86 -7.71 1.52 -1.33
N ILE A 87 -8.05 0.43 -2.03
CA ILE A 87 -9.43 0.14 -2.44
C ILE A 87 -10.32 -0.04 -1.21
N GLY A 88 -9.89 -0.85 -0.24
CA GLY A 88 -10.69 -1.10 0.97
C GLY A 88 -10.98 0.18 1.75
N LEU A 89 -9.97 1.06 1.85
CA LEU A 89 -10.10 2.38 2.48
C LEU A 89 -11.06 3.30 1.71
N GLU A 90 -10.99 3.31 0.37
CA GLU A 90 -11.90 4.11 -0.47
C GLU A 90 -13.35 3.62 -0.37
N ILE A 91 -13.58 2.30 -0.37
CA ILE A 91 -14.90 1.70 -0.20
C ILE A 91 -15.46 2.05 1.19
N ALA A 92 -14.66 1.85 2.26
CA ALA A 92 -15.08 2.20 3.61
C ALA A 92 -15.42 3.69 3.74
N ARG A 93 -14.65 4.58 3.09
CA ARG A 93 -14.89 6.03 3.08
C ARG A 93 -16.22 6.36 2.40
N LYS A 94 -16.50 5.74 1.25
CA LYS A 94 -17.77 5.92 0.52
C LYS A 94 -18.98 5.38 1.29
N LEU A 95 -18.84 4.24 1.95
CA LEU A 95 -19.92 3.62 2.72
C LEU A 95 -20.27 4.42 3.98
N THR A 96 -19.25 4.89 4.70
CA THR A 96 -19.46 5.64 5.95
C THR A 96 -19.81 7.11 5.73
N ARG A 97 -19.54 7.65 4.54
CA ARG A 97 -19.68 9.09 4.21
C ARG A 97 -18.99 10.00 5.23
N ILE A 98 -17.96 9.50 5.90
CA ILE A 98 -17.23 10.25 6.91
C ILE A 98 -16.30 11.23 6.18
N GLU A 99 -16.46 12.50 6.49
CA GLU A 99 -15.45 13.50 6.18
C GLU A 99 -14.28 13.30 7.14
N LEU A 100 -13.10 12.97 6.60
CA LEU A 100 -11.86 12.75 7.36
C LEU A 100 -11.48 13.93 8.27
N ARG A 101 -12.11 15.10 8.07
CA ARG A 101 -11.88 16.35 8.81
C ARG A 101 -12.71 16.46 10.09
N ASN A 102 -13.82 15.73 10.22
CA ASN A 102 -14.77 15.85 11.35
C ASN A 102 -14.99 14.48 12.01
N LEU A 103 -13.96 14.02 12.69
CA LEU A 103 -13.88 12.69 13.30
C LEU A 103 -14.35 12.72 14.76
N ASP A 104 -15.56 12.20 15.01
CA ASP A 104 -15.98 11.82 16.36
C ASP A 104 -15.35 10.46 16.73
N SER A 105 -14.98 10.28 18.00
CA SER A 105 -14.21 9.12 18.48
C SER A 105 -14.90 7.79 18.13
N LYS A 106 -16.23 7.71 18.29
CA LYS A 106 -17.00 6.49 17.94
C LYS A 106 -17.07 6.22 16.44
N ARG A 107 -17.27 7.27 15.64
CA ARG A 107 -17.34 7.16 14.16
C ARG A 107 -15.99 6.77 13.56
N THR A 108 -14.90 7.27 14.15
CA THR A 108 -13.53 6.95 13.75
C THR A 108 -13.21 5.49 14.00
N THR A 109 -13.53 4.97 15.18
CA THR A 109 -13.32 3.54 15.50
C THR A 109 -14.13 2.65 14.57
N PHE A 110 -15.38 3.00 14.28
CA PHE A 110 -16.20 2.27 13.31
C PHE A 110 -15.62 2.30 11.90
N PHE A 111 -15.15 3.45 11.43
CA PHE A 111 -14.48 3.61 10.14
C PHE A 111 -13.22 2.76 10.02
N ILE A 112 -12.37 2.77 11.04
CA ILE A 112 -11.14 1.97 11.08
C ILE A 112 -11.49 0.48 11.05
N ALA A 113 -12.43 0.03 11.88
CA ALA A 113 -12.86 -1.37 11.90
C ALA A 113 -13.39 -1.81 10.53
N LEU A 114 -14.27 -1.02 9.92
CA LEU A 114 -14.83 -1.32 8.60
C LEU A 114 -13.75 -1.35 7.53
N THR A 115 -12.82 -0.38 7.56
CA THR A 115 -11.67 -0.34 6.66
C THR A 115 -10.84 -1.61 6.77
N LEU A 116 -10.50 -2.03 7.99
CA LEU A 116 -9.69 -3.24 8.22
C LEU A 116 -10.40 -4.48 7.68
N ILE A 117 -11.69 -4.62 7.95
CA ILE A 117 -12.49 -5.75 7.45
C ILE A 117 -12.44 -5.78 5.91
N ILE A 118 -12.82 -4.69 5.25
CA ILE A 118 -12.89 -4.64 3.78
C ILE A 118 -11.50 -4.81 3.16
N ALA A 119 -10.48 -4.12 3.68
CA ALA A 119 -9.12 -4.23 3.18
C ALA A 119 -8.58 -5.66 3.30
N ILE A 120 -8.79 -6.33 4.44
CA ILE A 120 -8.37 -7.73 4.64
C ILE A 120 -9.16 -8.66 3.72
N SER A 121 -10.47 -8.47 3.58
CA SER A 121 -11.33 -9.28 2.70
C SER A 121 -10.92 -9.19 1.23
N ILE A 122 -10.39 -8.06 0.77
CA ILE A 122 -9.88 -7.91 -0.61
C ILE A 122 -8.44 -8.43 -0.70
N ARG A 123 -7.60 -8.04 0.26
CA ARG A 123 -6.17 -8.35 0.24
C ARG A 123 -5.89 -9.83 0.36
N ALA A 124 -6.52 -10.54 1.28
CA ALA A 124 -6.18 -11.94 1.54
C ALA A 124 -6.43 -12.85 0.32
N PRO A 125 -7.60 -12.81 -0.34
CA PRO A 125 -7.83 -13.59 -1.57
C PRO A 125 -6.93 -13.14 -2.72
N LEU A 126 -6.74 -11.83 -2.91
CA LEU A 126 -5.87 -11.30 -3.96
C LEU A 126 -4.44 -11.78 -3.78
N MET A 127 -3.87 -11.61 -2.58
CA MET A 127 -2.50 -12.03 -2.32
C MET A 127 -2.35 -13.54 -2.33
N MET A 128 -3.37 -14.31 -1.96
CA MET A 128 -3.35 -15.76 -2.13
C MET A 128 -3.24 -16.12 -3.62
N ALA A 129 -4.12 -15.59 -4.47
CA ALA A 129 -4.09 -15.85 -5.91
C ALA A 129 -2.76 -15.40 -6.54
N MET A 130 -2.29 -14.20 -6.22
CA MET A 130 -1.04 -13.66 -6.77
C MET A 130 0.18 -14.42 -6.27
N ASN A 131 0.20 -14.93 -5.04
CA ASN A 131 1.32 -15.77 -4.60
C ASN A 131 1.32 -17.12 -5.33
N TYR A 132 0.18 -17.80 -5.40
CA TYR A 132 0.08 -19.14 -5.99
C TYR A 132 0.31 -19.16 -7.50
N TYR A 133 -0.29 -18.22 -8.24
CA TYR A 133 -0.29 -18.26 -9.71
C TYR A 133 0.70 -17.31 -10.37
N TYR A 134 1.32 -16.39 -9.62
CA TYR A 134 2.19 -15.37 -10.20
C TYR A 134 3.56 -15.32 -9.52
N ALA A 135 3.63 -15.13 -8.20
CA ALA A 135 4.92 -14.98 -7.51
C ALA A 135 5.71 -16.30 -7.46
N ILE A 136 5.09 -17.41 -7.03
CA ILE A 136 5.78 -18.70 -6.91
C ILE A 136 6.26 -19.22 -8.27
N PRO A 137 5.44 -19.26 -9.34
CA PRO A 137 5.90 -19.71 -10.66
C PRO A 137 7.08 -18.89 -11.19
N ILE A 138 7.00 -17.56 -11.09
CA ILE A 138 8.06 -16.67 -11.58
C ILE A 138 9.32 -16.79 -10.71
N TRP A 139 9.18 -16.91 -9.39
CA TRP A 139 10.32 -17.00 -8.46
C TRP A 139 11.09 -18.31 -8.59
N PHE A 140 10.39 -19.44 -8.77
CA PHE A 140 10.99 -20.76 -8.90
C PHE A 140 11.23 -21.20 -10.35
N GLY A 141 10.78 -20.42 -11.34
CA GLY A 141 10.87 -20.79 -12.76
C GLY A 141 10.03 -22.01 -13.13
N ILE A 142 8.94 -22.26 -12.40
CA ILE A 142 8.02 -23.37 -12.65
C ILE A 142 6.98 -22.87 -13.67
N PRO A 143 6.69 -23.63 -14.76
CA PRO A 143 5.71 -23.24 -15.77
C PRO A 143 4.29 -23.11 -15.20
#